data_AF-A0A946TIS0-F1
#
_entry.id   AF-A0A946TIS0-F1
#
_cell.length_a   1.000
_cell.length_b   1.000
_cell.length_c   1.000
_cell.angle_alpha   90.00
_cell.angle_beta   90.00
_cell.angle_gamma   90.00
#
_symmetry.space_group_name_H-M   'P 1'
#
loop_
_entity.id
_entity.type
_entity.pdbx_description
1 polymer ?
#
loop_
_entity_poly.entity_id
_entity_poly.type
_entity_poly.pdbx_seq_one_letter_code
_entity_poly.pdbx_strand_id
1 'polypeptide(L)'
;MIHAILSFPGILLLSFLPWYYGEYPVRIFRQYIAYAKAFLEIISIVFLIKTFLSPWKSIVDEYPKNLTNIGEIAQVFTLNCTTRIIGMIFRTVALSVAIILHAALIVLFTVYLVLWLSYPGILIVLAYLSFS
;
A
#
# COMPACT_ATOMS: atom_id res chain seq x y z
N MET A 1 35.41 35.27 -21.23
CA MET A 1 34.99 34.98 -19.84
C MET A 1 33.55 35.42 -19.54
N ILE A 2 33.08 36.58 -20.03
CA ILE A 2 31.72 37.11 -19.79
C ILE A 2 30.61 36.27 -20.46
N HIS A 3 30.83 35.73 -21.66
CA HIS A 3 29.86 34.87 -22.34
C HIS A 3 29.62 33.50 -21.66
N ALA A 4 30.58 33.02 -20.85
CA ALA A 4 30.45 31.76 -20.11
C ALA A 4 29.60 31.91 -18.84
N ILE A 5 29.61 33.10 -18.23
CA ILE A 5 28.86 33.41 -17.01
C ILE A 5 27.37 33.64 -17.33
N LEU A 6 27.06 34.25 -18.48
CA LEU A 6 25.68 34.50 -18.91
C LEU A 6 24.97 33.24 -19.45
N SER A 7 25.73 32.27 -19.96
CA SER A 7 25.19 31.00 -20.46
C SER A 7 24.95 29.97 -19.34
N PHE A 8 25.66 30.10 -18.22
CA PHE A 8 25.52 29.25 -17.03
C PHE A 8 24.09 29.16 -16.47
N PRO A 9 23.37 30.27 -16.19
CA PRO A 9 22.00 30.20 -15.67
C PRO A 9 21.00 29.67 -16.70
N GLY A 10 21.21 29.95 -18.00
CA GLY A 10 20.36 29.44 -19.08
C GLY A 10 20.50 27.92 -19.24
N ILE A 11 21.72 27.39 -19.19
CA ILE A 11 22.00 25.94 -19.24
C ILE A 11 21.42 25.24 -18.00
N LEU A 12 21.50 25.86 -16.83
CA LEU A 12 20.89 25.34 -15.61
C LEU A 12 19.37 25.28 -15.71
N LEU A 13 18.70 26.31 -16.23
CA LEU A 13 17.24 26.27 -16.43
C LEU A 13 16.80 25.27 -17.50
N LEU A 14 17.53 25.18 -18.61
CA LEU A 14 17.25 24.24 -19.71
C LEU A 14 17.46 22.78 -19.32
N SER A 15 18.37 22.49 -18.39
CA SER A 15 18.57 21.13 -17.85
C SER A 15 17.67 20.84 -16.64
N PHE A 16 17.37 21.86 -15.83
CA PHE A 16 16.52 21.71 -14.65
C PHE A 16 15.06 21.40 -15.01
N LEU A 17 14.44 22.13 -15.93
CA LEU A 17 13.01 21.94 -16.24
C LEU A 17 12.67 20.53 -16.75
N PRO A 18 13.41 19.93 -17.72
CA PRO A 18 13.15 18.57 -18.17
C PRO A 18 13.37 17.53 -17.07
N TRP A 19 14.40 17.72 -16.25
CA TRP A 19 14.67 16.85 -15.12
C TRP A 19 13.56 16.93 -14.07
N TYR A 20 13.09 18.15 -13.78
CA TYR A 20 12.15 18.45 -12.71
C TYR A 20 10.72 17.97 -13.00
N TYR A 21 10.24 18.21 -14.22
CA TYR A 21 8.88 17.86 -14.64
C TYR A 21 8.80 16.52 -15.39
N GLY A 22 9.92 16.00 -15.89
CA GLY A 22 9.96 14.77 -16.66
C GLY A 22 10.63 13.63 -15.90
N GLU A 23 11.96 13.70 -15.75
CA GLU A 23 12.75 12.56 -15.29
C GLU A 23 12.48 12.17 -13.83
N TYR A 24 12.47 13.15 -12.93
CA TYR A 24 12.35 12.89 -11.50
C TYR A 24 10.95 12.41 -11.10
N PRO A 25 9.84 13.01 -11.58
CA PRO A 25 8.50 12.50 -11.31
C PRO A 25 8.34 11.04 -11.75
N VAL A 26 8.87 10.67 -12.92
CA VAL A 26 8.85 9.27 -13.39
C VAL A 26 9.60 8.34 -12.42
N ARG A 27 10.70 8.78 -11.83
CA ARG A 27 11.41 8.02 -10.77
C ARG A 27 10.56 7.88 -9.51
N ILE A 28 9.87 8.94 -9.10
CA ILE A 28 8.95 8.94 -7.94
C ILE A 28 7.84 7.90 -8.16
N PHE A 29 7.19 7.90 -9.34
CA PHE A 29 6.20 6.88 -9.72
C PHE A 29 6.79 5.47 -9.71
N ARG A 30 8.00 5.28 -10.24
CA ARG A 30 8.66 3.96 -10.27
C ARG A 30 8.94 3.44 -8.86
N GLN A 31 9.39 4.31 -7.95
CA GLN A 31 9.61 3.96 -6.55
C GLN A 31 8.29 3.61 -5.86
N TYR A 32 7.23 4.41 -6.08
CA TYR A 32 5.90 4.09 -5.58
C TYR A 32 5.44 2.70 -6.02
N ILE A 33 5.58 2.36 -7.32
CA ILE A 33 5.21 1.04 -7.81
C ILE A 33 6.03 -0.07 -7.13
N ALA A 34 7.33 0.16 -6.90
CA ALA A 34 8.18 -0.80 -6.20
C ALA A 34 7.72 -0.99 -4.74
N TYR A 35 7.44 0.09 -4.02
CA TYR A 35 6.90 0.03 -2.66
C TYR A 35 5.52 -0.62 -2.62
N ALA A 36 4.62 -0.27 -3.53
CA ALA A 36 3.31 -0.88 -3.63
C ALA A 36 3.42 -2.39 -3.88
N LYS A 37 4.30 -2.83 -4.77
CA LYS A 37 4.58 -4.25 -5.00
C LYS A 37 5.13 -4.95 -3.75
N ALA A 38 6.12 -4.35 -3.09
CA ALA A 38 6.66 -4.87 -1.84
C ALA A 38 5.60 -4.97 -0.74
N PHE A 39 4.72 -3.97 -0.63
CA PHE A 39 3.59 -3.99 0.28
C PHE A 39 2.61 -5.11 -0.03
N LEU A 40 2.28 -5.33 -1.31
CA LEU A 40 1.43 -6.45 -1.74
C LEU A 40 2.05 -7.81 -1.40
N GLU A 41 3.38 -7.92 -1.45
CA GLU A 41 4.14 -9.12 -1.11
C GLU A 41 4.24 -9.36 0.41
N ILE A 42 4.61 -8.32 1.18
CA ILE A 42 4.78 -8.36 2.64
C ILE A 42 3.43 -8.57 3.34
N ILE A 43 2.42 -7.79 2.97
CA ILE A 43 1.06 -7.99 3.50
C ILE A 43 0.47 -9.30 2.98
N SER A 44 1.10 -9.91 1.96
CA SER A 44 0.70 -11.15 1.34
C SER A 44 -0.82 -11.23 1.21
N ILE A 45 -1.40 -10.27 0.50
CA ILE A 45 -2.81 -10.33 0.11
C ILE A 45 -3.10 -11.69 -0.55
N VAL A 46 -2.12 -12.27 -1.24
CA VAL A 46 -2.19 -13.63 -1.78
C VAL A 46 -2.24 -14.70 -0.68
N PHE A 47 -1.48 -14.60 0.42
CA PHE A 47 -1.60 -15.53 1.56
C PHE A 47 -2.90 -15.29 2.33
N LEU A 48 -3.32 -14.05 2.58
CA LEU A 48 -4.63 -13.75 3.18
C LEU A 48 -5.78 -14.30 2.34
N ILE A 49 -5.77 -14.09 1.02
CA ILE A 49 -6.79 -14.60 0.09
C ILE A 49 -6.66 -16.10 -0.08
N LYS A 50 -5.45 -16.68 -0.15
CA LYS A 50 -5.26 -18.13 -0.16
C LYS A 50 -5.72 -18.75 1.15
N THR A 51 -5.52 -18.13 2.30
CA THR A 51 -6.11 -18.60 3.55
C THR A 51 -7.62 -18.41 3.48
N PHE A 52 -8.13 -17.29 2.95
CA PHE A 52 -9.57 -17.03 2.78
C PHE A 52 -10.29 -18.10 1.96
N LEU A 53 -9.70 -18.46 0.82
CA LEU A 53 -10.25 -19.35 -0.20
C LEU A 53 -9.72 -20.78 -0.11
N SER A 54 -8.67 -21.05 0.69
CA SER A 54 -8.27 -22.42 1.02
C SER A 54 -9.43 -23.01 1.83
N PRO A 55 -10.16 -23.96 1.23
CA PRO A 55 -11.23 -24.62 1.94
C PRO A 55 -10.60 -25.32 3.12
N TRP A 56 -11.30 -25.27 4.23
CA TRP A 56 -10.98 -25.84 5.52
C TRP A 56 -10.92 -27.36 5.43
N LYS A 57 -9.96 -27.91 4.70
CA LYS A 57 -9.83 -29.35 4.49
C LYS A 57 -9.15 -30.06 5.66
N SER A 58 -8.58 -29.32 6.62
CA SER A 58 -7.73 -29.91 7.66
C SER A 58 -8.35 -29.96 9.06
N ILE A 59 -9.43 -29.22 9.34
CA ILE A 59 -10.07 -29.19 10.67
C ILE A 59 -11.59 -29.26 10.53
N VAL A 60 -12.05 -30.31 9.87
CA VAL A 60 -13.45 -30.72 9.97
C VAL A 60 -13.40 -31.99 10.78
N ASP A 61 -13.86 -31.94 12.02
CA ASP A 61 -14.12 -33.17 12.76
C ASP A 61 -15.18 -33.94 11.97
N GLU A 62 -14.85 -35.19 11.62
CA GLU A 62 -15.79 -36.05 10.92
C GLU A 62 -17.01 -36.28 11.81
N TYR A 63 -18.19 -36.09 11.25
CA TYR A 63 -19.43 -36.40 11.96
C TYR A 63 -19.45 -37.90 12.30
N PRO A 64 -19.93 -38.28 13.50
CA PRO A 64 -20.01 -39.68 13.88
C PRO A 64 -20.89 -40.47 12.91
N LYS A 65 -20.46 -41.70 12.55
CA LYS A 65 -21.20 -42.58 11.61
C LYS A 65 -22.59 -42.97 12.13
N ASN A 66 -22.80 -42.94 13.45
CA ASN A 66 -24.09 -43.19 14.09
C ASN A 66 -24.81 -41.86 14.35
N LEU A 67 -25.75 -41.52 13.47
CA LEU A 67 -26.56 -40.29 13.54
C LEU A 67 -27.55 -40.26 14.72
N THR A 68 -27.61 -41.31 15.54
CA THR A 68 -28.49 -41.42 16.70
C THR A 68 -27.94 -40.71 17.94
N ASN A 69 -26.63 -40.40 17.98
CA ASN A 69 -26.01 -39.70 19.11
C ASN A 69 -26.00 -38.18 18.89
N ILE A 70 -27.14 -37.55 19.18
CA ILE A 70 -27.38 -36.11 18.98
C ILE A 70 -26.35 -35.25 19.74
N GLY A 71 -25.84 -35.73 20.88
CA GLY A 71 -24.84 -35.01 21.68
C GLY A 71 -23.51 -34.82 20.96
N GLU A 72 -22.98 -35.88 20.33
CA GLU A 72 -21.74 -35.82 19.56
C GLU A 72 -21.89 -34.96 18.30
N ILE A 73 -23.05 -35.03 17.64
CA ILE A 73 -23.37 -34.20 16.47
C ILE A 73 -23.38 -32.71 16.84
N ALA A 74 -24.02 -32.36 17.96
CA ALA A 74 -24.06 -30.98 18.44
C ALA A 74 -22.65 -30.47 18.80
N GLN A 75 -21.83 -31.30 19.43
CA GLN A 75 -20.45 -30.95 19.79
C GLN A 75 -19.61 -30.66 18.54
N VAL A 76 -19.61 -31.56 17.55
CA VAL A 76 -18.89 -31.39 16.28
C VAL A 76 -19.40 -30.18 15.50
N PHE A 77 -20.72 -29.94 15.51
CA PHE A 77 -21.32 -28.76 14.90
C PHE A 77 -20.82 -27.46 15.55
N THR A 78 -20.87 -27.36 16.87
CA THR A 78 -20.41 -26.17 17.60
C THR A 78 -18.91 -25.93 17.41
N LEU A 79 -18.10 -26.99 17.40
CA LEU A 79 -16.65 -26.87 17.15
C LEU A 79 -16.38 -26.34 15.74
N ASN A 80 -17.03 -26.92 14.73
CA ASN A 80 -16.93 -26.48 13.33
C ASN A 80 -17.45 -25.05 13.13
N CYS A 81 -18.52 -24.64 13.82
CA CYS A 81 -19.01 -23.26 13.77
C CYS A 81 -18.03 -22.28 14.43
N THR A 82 -17.49 -22.63 15.59
CA THR A 82 -16.56 -21.78 16.34
C THR A 82 -15.28 -21.55 15.54
N THR A 83 -14.70 -22.62 14.99
CA THR A 83 -13.49 -22.51 14.18
C THR A 83 -13.75 -21.62 12.96
N ARG A 84 -14.86 -21.82 12.22
CA ARG A 84 -15.26 -20.96 11.08
C ARG A 84 -15.35 -19.48 11.44
N ILE A 85 -15.96 -19.13 12.58
CA ILE A 85 -16.08 -17.74 13.04
C ILE A 85 -14.71 -17.13 13.30
N ILE A 86 -13.84 -17.85 14.01
CA ILE A 86 -12.48 -17.39 14.32
C ILE A 86 -11.71 -17.10 13.03
N GLY A 87 -11.76 -18.01 12.06
CA GLY A 87 -11.08 -17.81 10.78
C GLY A 87 -11.65 -16.63 9.98
N MET A 88 -12.96 -16.39 10.02
CA MET A 88 -13.58 -15.19 9.41
C MET A 88 -13.09 -13.90 10.07
N ILE A 89 -12.96 -13.86 11.40
CA ILE A 89 -12.49 -12.67 12.13
C ILE A 89 -11.06 -12.31 11.72
N PHE A 90 -10.12 -13.26 11.77
CA PHE A 90 -8.72 -13.00 11.42
C PHE A 90 -8.58 -12.49 9.99
N ARG A 91 -9.34 -13.07 9.06
CA ARG A 91 -9.34 -12.66 7.66
C ARG A 91 -9.88 -11.25 7.46
N THR A 92 -10.97 -10.90 8.12
CA THR A 92 -11.55 -9.55 8.06
C THR A 92 -10.55 -8.53 8.61
N VAL A 93 -9.96 -8.79 9.78
CA VAL A 93 -8.95 -7.90 10.39
C VAL A 93 -7.76 -7.70 9.45
N ALA A 94 -7.23 -8.80 8.90
CA ALA A 94 -6.08 -8.73 8.02
C ALA A 94 -6.40 -7.98 6.71
N LEU A 95 -7.59 -8.15 6.14
CA LEU A 95 -8.06 -7.39 4.97
C LEU A 95 -8.22 -5.89 5.30
N SER A 96 -8.79 -5.56 6.46
CA SER A 96 -8.93 -4.18 6.91
C SER A 96 -7.57 -3.49 7.07
N VAL A 97 -6.59 -4.17 7.70
CA VAL A 97 -5.23 -3.65 7.84
C VAL A 97 -4.57 -3.43 6.48
N ALA A 98 -4.74 -4.37 5.54
CA ALA A 98 -4.22 -4.24 4.19
C ALA A 98 -4.77 -3.00 3.47
N ILE A 99 -6.07 -2.76 3.56
CA ILE A 99 -6.73 -1.59 2.97
C ILE A 99 -6.20 -0.29 3.59
N ILE A 100 -6.09 -0.23 4.92
CA ILE A 100 -5.61 0.96 5.63
C ILE A 100 -4.17 1.29 5.22
N LEU A 101 -3.28 0.29 5.19
CA LEU A 101 -1.88 0.50 4.80
C LEU A 101 -1.76 0.93 3.33
N HIS A 102 -2.57 0.36 2.44
CA HIS A 102 -2.57 0.76 1.04
C HIS A 102 -3.08 2.20 0.85
N ALA A 103 -4.15 2.56 1.57
CA ALA A 103 -4.66 3.93 1.57
C ALA A 103 -3.61 4.93 2.09
N ALA A 104 -2.92 4.59 3.19
CA ALA A 104 -1.84 5.41 3.74
C ALA A 104 -0.68 5.60 2.74
N LEU A 105 -0.29 4.53 2.03
CA LEU A 105 0.76 4.59 1.01
C LEU A 105 0.38 5.54 -0.14
N ILE A 106 -0.86 5.48 -0.62
CA ILE A 106 -1.38 6.38 -1.65
C ILE A 106 -1.35 7.84 -1.17
N VAL A 107 -1.84 8.10 0.05
CA VAL A 107 -1.85 9.45 0.63
C VAL A 107 -0.43 10.01 0.73
N LEU A 108 0.51 9.23 1.27
CA LEU A 108 1.91 9.65 1.39
C LEU A 108 2.55 9.94 0.03
N PHE A 109 2.27 9.09 -0.97
CA PHE A 109 2.73 9.29 -2.33
C PHE A 109 2.17 10.59 -2.94
N THR A 110 0.86 10.83 -2.80
CA THR A 110 0.22 12.05 -3.30
C THR A 110 0.77 13.30 -2.62
N VAL A 111 0.90 13.29 -1.29
CA VAL A 111 1.49 14.41 -0.54
C VAL A 111 2.92 14.69 -1.01
N TYR A 112 3.74 13.66 -1.15
CA TYR A 112 5.11 13.82 -1.64
C TYR A 112 5.16 14.38 -3.07
N LEU A 113 4.29 13.93 -3.96
CA LEU A 113 4.21 14.45 -5.34
C LEU A 113 3.76 15.90 -5.38
N VAL A 114 2.79 16.29 -4.55
CA VAL A 114 2.32 17.68 -4.44
C VAL A 114 3.40 18.57 -3.86
N LEU A 115 4.09 18.14 -2.80
CA LEU A 115 5.23 18.86 -2.22
C LEU A 115 6.36 19.01 -3.23
N TRP A 116 6.66 17.96 -4.00
CA TRP A 116 7.58 18.07 -5.12
C TRP A 116 7.08 19.12 -6.09
N LEU A 117 5.92 18.97 -6.73
CA LEU A 117 5.48 19.91 -7.77
C LEU A 117 5.38 21.38 -7.30
N SER A 118 5.03 21.61 -6.03
CA SER A 118 4.90 22.95 -5.43
C SER A 118 6.22 23.58 -4.98
N TYR A 119 7.29 22.81 -4.82
CA TYR A 119 8.59 23.27 -4.32
C TYR A 119 9.12 24.57 -4.98
N PRO A 120 9.19 24.72 -6.32
CA PRO A 120 9.65 25.96 -6.94
C PRO A 120 8.77 27.16 -6.61
N GLY A 121 7.45 26.96 -6.51
CA GLY A 121 6.53 28.02 -6.10
C GLY A 121 6.75 28.46 -4.66
N ILE A 122 6.94 27.49 -3.75
CA ILE A 122 7.24 27.76 -2.34
C ILE A 122 8.54 28.57 -2.21
N LEU A 123 9.58 28.21 -2.95
CA LEU A 123 10.84 28.95 -2.93
C LEU A 123 10.68 30.40 -3.39
N ILE A 124 9.89 30.64 -4.45
CA ILE A 124 9.62 32.01 -4.93
C ILE A 124 8.89 32.84 -3.87
N VAL A 125 7.87 32.26 -3.22
CA VAL A 125 7.11 32.93 -2.16
C VAL A 125 8.00 33.25 -0.96
N LEU A 126 8.81 32.28 -0.51
CA LEU A 126 9.75 32.49 0.60
C LEU A 126 10.81 33.54 0.29
N ALA A 127 11.35 33.54 -0.93
CA ALA A 127 12.27 34.57 -1.37
C ALA A 127 11.61 35.95 -1.33
N TYR A 128 10.40 36.09 -1.90
CA TYR A 128 9.66 37.35 -1.88
C TYR A 128 9.42 37.88 -0.46
N LEU A 129 8.99 37.02 0.47
CA LEU A 129 8.78 37.38 1.87
C LEU A 129 10.09 37.78 2.59
N SER A 130 11.22 37.19 2.22
CA SER A 130 12.52 37.51 2.81
C SER A 130 13.08 38.87 2.37
N PHE A 131 12.60 39.42 1.25
CA PHE A 131 13.04 40.72 0.72
C PHE A 131 12.07 41.87 1.05
N SER A 132 10.90 41.57 1.61
CA SER A 132 9.91 42.55 2.12
C SER A 132 10.10 42.84 3.59
#